data_AF-A0A6C0H756-F1
#
_entry.id   AF-A0A6C0H756-F1
#
_cell.length_a   1.000
_cell.length_b   1.000
_cell.length_c   1.000
_cell.angle_alpha   90.00
_cell.angle_beta   90.00
_cell.angle_gamma   90.00
#
_symmetry.space_group_name_H-M   'P 1'
#
loop_
_entity.id
_entity.type
_entity.pdbx_description
1 polymer ?
#
loop_
_entity_poly.entity_id
_entity_poly.type
_entity_poly.pdbx_seq_one_letter_code
_entity_poly.pdbx_strand_id
1 'polypeptide(L)'
;MEDTLESFIPEQANRKRVFKKLYEVLDKHANTEYYLSDKHEYDEHSLTKMALNLERGIFNYVLQQQLHLRNKNWYPLFQSTYINRAVTVHNNLKPDSYIKNRGLLKRLLDKQINEFELCYFGPEDMFPERYNEIQRKHLDKNSGFKPKPIMDDSDGMFRCGKCKTYKTSYHQLQTRRADEPATTFVTCLNCNNRWKFC
;
A
#
# COMPACT_ATOMS: atom_id res chain seq x y z
N MET A 1 9.57 -5.73 43.51
CA MET A 1 8.84 -6.76 42.74
C MET A 1 9.35 -6.64 41.33
N GLU A 2 10.34 -7.44 40.94
CA GLU A 2 10.72 -7.55 39.54
C GLU A 2 9.54 -8.19 38.82
N ASP A 3 8.73 -7.39 38.14
CA ASP A 3 7.72 -7.91 37.22
C ASP A 3 8.47 -8.69 36.14
N THR A 4 8.48 -10.02 36.26
CA THR A 4 9.10 -10.88 35.26
C THR A 4 8.37 -10.64 33.94
N LEU A 5 9.12 -10.32 32.88
CA LEU A 5 8.54 -10.05 31.55
C LEU A 5 7.66 -11.20 31.03
N GLU A 6 7.86 -12.40 31.58
CA GLU A 6 7.07 -13.60 31.35
C GLU A 6 5.58 -13.41 31.66
N SER A 7 5.25 -12.61 32.68
CA SER A 7 3.86 -12.29 33.04
C SER A 7 3.13 -11.49 31.96
N PHE A 8 3.87 -10.79 31.10
CA PHE A 8 3.33 -9.96 30.03
C PHE A 8 3.17 -10.71 28.70
N ILE A 9 3.59 -11.97 28.64
CA ILE A 9 3.42 -12.81 27.45
C ILE A 9 1.93 -13.09 27.24
N PRO A 10 1.38 -12.90 26.03
CA PRO A 10 -0.02 -13.16 25.76
C PRO A 10 -0.42 -14.62 26.04
N GLU A 11 -1.52 -14.83 26.76
CA GLU A 11 -2.07 -16.17 27.00
C GLU A 11 -2.73 -16.77 25.76
N GLN A 12 -3.29 -15.92 24.88
CA GLN A 12 -4.00 -16.34 23.68
C GLN A 12 -3.05 -17.06 22.70
N ALA A 13 -3.44 -18.25 22.24
CA ALA A 13 -2.56 -19.15 21.49
C ALA A 13 -1.94 -18.53 20.22
N ASN A 14 -2.70 -17.74 19.44
CA ASN A 14 -2.18 -17.12 18.22
C ASN A 14 -1.21 -15.98 18.54
N ARG A 15 -1.52 -15.14 19.53
CA ARG A 15 -0.65 -14.06 20.00
C ARG A 15 0.65 -14.59 20.57
N LYS A 16 0.58 -15.65 21.39
CA LYS A 16 1.77 -16.35 21.91
C LYS A 16 2.66 -16.88 20.78
N ARG A 17 2.06 -17.46 19.73
CA ARG A 17 2.79 -17.93 18.54
C ARG A 17 3.46 -16.78 17.78
N VAL A 18 2.78 -15.65 17.62
CA VAL A 18 3.34 -14.46 16.95
C VAL A 18 4.52 -13.92 17.75
N PHE A 19 4.36 -13.73 19.06
CA PHE A 19 5.45 -13.31 19.96
C PHE A 19 6.66 -14.22 19.82
N LYS A 20 6.48 -15.54 19.91
CA LYS A 20 7.57 -16.51 19.79
C LYS A 20 8.32 -16.38 18.46
N LYS A 21 7.61 -16.26 17.35
CA LYS A 21 8.23 -16.10 16.02
C LYS A 21 8.98 -14.79 15.86
N LEU A 22 8.46 -13.70 16.43
CA LEU A 22 9.15 -12.41 16.42
C LEU A 22 10.43 -12.48 17.25
N TYR A 23 10.36 -13.09 18.44
CA TYR A 23 11.52 -13.33 19.28
C TYR A 23 12.58 -14.18 18.57
N GLU A 24 12.21 -15.30 17.96
CA GLU A 24 13.13 -16.17 17.20
C GLU A 24 13.87 -15.42 16.07
N VAL A 25 13.21 -14.47 15.41
CA VAL A 25 13.86 -13.64 14.37
C VAL A 25 14.86 -12.66 14.99
N LEU A 26 14.49 -12.01 16.10
CA LEU A 26 15.37 -11.08 16.80
C LEU A 26 16.58 -11.80 17.39
N ASP A 27 16.38 -12.89 18.12
CA ASP A 27 17.44 -13.71 18.72
C ASP A 27 18.46 -14.19 17.70
N LYS A 28 17.99 -14.70 16.55
CA LYS A 28 18.86 -15.18 15.47
C LYS A 28 19.75 -14.09 14.87
N HIS A 29 19.24 -12.86 14.74
CA HIS A 29 19.87 -11.83 13.90
C HIS A 29 20.43 -10.62 14.66
N ALA A 30 19.96 -10.34 15.88
CA ALA A 30 20.32 -9.12 16.62
C ALA A 30 21.81 -9.01 16.91
N ASN A 31 22.45 -10.12 17.29
CA ASN A 31 23.87 -10.17 17.64
C ASN A 31 24.77 -10.63 16.48
N THR A 32 24.25 -10.65 15.24
CA THR A 32 25.09 -10.93 14.06
C THR A 32 25.92 -9.70 13.72
N GLU A 33 27.19 -9.88 13.32
CA GLU A 33 28.16 -8.81 13.02
C GLU A 33 27.62 -7.69 12.09
N TYR A 34 26.72 -8.02 11.16
CA TYR A 34 26.09 -7.02 10.27
C TYR A 34 25.12 -6.06 10.98
N TYR A 35 24.46 -6.54 12.04
CA TYR A 35 23.40 -5.85 12.78
C TYR A 35 23.86 -5.31 14.13
N LEU A 36 24.97 -5.84 14.65
CA LEU A 36 25.60 -5.38 15.87
C LEU A 36 26.26 -4.02 15.60
N SER A 37 25.77 -2.96 16.23
CA SER A 37 26.47 -1.67 16.27
C SER A 37 27.62 -1.74 17.29
N ASP A 38 28.69 -0.96 17.09
CA ASP A 38 29.90 -0.94 17.95
C ASP A 38 29.65 -0.70 19.47
N LYS A 39 28.41 -0.46 19.90
CA LYS A 39 28.10 0.05 21.25
C LYS A 39 27.16 -0.79 22.10
N HIS A 40 26.55 -1.87 21.63
CA HIS A 40 25.79 -2.73 22.55
C HIS A 40 25.43 -4.10 21.96
N GLU A 41 25.81 -5.16 22.66
CA GLU A 41 25.20 -6.49 22.52
C GLU A 41 23.80 -6.47 23.15
N TYR A 42 22.84 -7.13 22.51
CA TYR A 42 21.48 -7.25 23.01
C TYR A 42 21.36 -8.45 23.94
N ASP A 43 20.92 -8.17 25.18
CA ASP A 43 20.59 -9.19 26.16
C ASP A 43 19.20 -9.79 25.88
N GLU A 44 18.99 -11.01 26.37
CA GLU A 44 17.73 -11.74 26.26
C GLU A 44 16.54 -10.93 26.80
N HIS A 45 16.75 -10.14 27.86
CA HIS A 45 15.73 -9.28 28.43
C HIS A 45 15.30 -8.16 27.46
N SER A 46 16.24 -7.48 26.81
CA SER A 46 15.91 -6.44 25.81
C SER A 46 15.22 -7.02 24.58
N LEU A 47 15.67 -8.18 24.09
CA LEU A 47 15.04 -8.86 22.95
C LEU A 47 13.61 -9.29 23.28
N THR A 48 13.38 -9.83 24.47
CA THR A 48 12.05 -10.20 24.98
C THR A 48 11.14 -8.98 25.04
N LYS A 49 11.63 -7.87 25.59
CA LYS A 49 10.89 -6.60 25.66
C LYS A 49 10.53 -6.08 24.27
N MET A 50 11.47 -6.13 23.32
CA MET A 50 11.25 -5.69 21.94
C MET A 50 10.18 -6.55 21.26
N ALA A 51 10.27 -7.88 21.39
CA ALA A 51 9.27 -8.80 20.84
C ALA A 51 7.87 -8.58 21.44
N LEU A 52 7.78 -8.30 22.74
CA LEU A 52 6.51 -7.94 23.41
C LEU A 52 5.95 -6.62 22.87
N ASN A 53 6.78 -5.60 22.72
CA ASN A 53 6.37 -4.29 22.19
C ASN A 53 5.88 -4.41 20.75
N LEU A 54 6.56 -5.19 19.90
CA LEU A 54 6.13 -5.46 18.53
C LEU A 54 4.77 -6.18 18.49
N GLU A 55 4.58 -7.22 19.31
CA GLU A 55 3.30 -7.94 19.40
C GLU A 55 2.16 -6.99 19.80
N ARG A 56 2.39 -6.17 20.83
CA ARG A 56 1.44 -5.17 21.29
C ARG A 56 1.16 -4.12 20.23
N GLY A 57 2.20 -3.67 19.50
CA GLY A 57 2.07 -2.73 18.39
C GLY A 57 1.20 -3.28 17.27
N ILE A 58 1.39 -4.55 16.88
CA ILE A 58 0.54 -5.23 15.89
C ILE A 58 -0.90 -5.31 16.36
N PHE A 59 -1.12 -5.70 17.62
CA PHE A 59 -2.46 -5.80 18.19
C PHE A 59 -3.17 -4.43 18.23
N ASN A 60 -2.47 -3.39 18.68
CA ASN A 60 -2.99 -2.01 18.73
C ASN A 60 -3.29 -1.45 17.33
N TYR A 61 -2.44 -1.73 16.35
CA TYR A 61 -2.69 -1.37 14.96
C TYR A 61 -4.02 -1.95 14.45
N VAL A 62 -4.25 -3.24 14.68
CA VAL A 62 -5.49 -3.92 14.24
C VAL A 62 -6.70 -3.36 14.98
N LEU A 63 -6.59 -3.15 16.30
CA LEU A 63 -7.63 -2.52 17.10
C LEU A 63 -7.98 -1.14 16.55
N GLN A 64 -6.98 -0.32 16.21
CA GLN A 64 -7.19 1.03 15.68
C GLN A 64 -7.95 1.02 14.36
N GLN A 65 -7.61 0.12 13.44
CA GLN A 65 -8.33 -0.01 12.17
C GLN A 65 -9.79 -0.44 12.34
N GLN A 66 -10.08 -1.18 13.41
CA GLN A 66 -11.39 -1.75 13.69
C GLN A 66 -12.17 -0.95 14.76
N LEU A 67 -11.70 0.24 15.15
CA LEU A 67 -12.38 1.10 16.14
C LEU A 67 -13.82 1.43 15.76
N HIS A 68 -14.12 1.55 14.47
CA HIS A 68 -15.45 1.84 13.95
C HIS A 68 -16.41 0.64 14.02
N LEU A 69 -15.91 -0.57 14.26
CA LEU A 69 -16.73 -1.77 14.37
C LEU A 69 -17.22 -1.90 15.82
N ARG A 70 -18.53 -2.18 15.99
CA ARG A 70 -19.14 -2.34 17.32
C ARG A 70 -18.58 -3.52 18.12
N ASN A 71 -18.05 -4.54 17.44
CA ASN A 71 -17.56 -5.76 18.06
C ASN A 71 -16.03 -5.71 18.19
N LYS A 72 -15.54 -5.41 19.39
CA LYS A 72 -14.11 -5.38 19.74
C LYS A 72 -13.56 -6.74 20.22
N ASN A 73 -14.31 -7.81 19.97
CA ASN A 73 -13.99 -9.14 20.47
C ASN A 73 -12.90 -9.81 19.62
N TRP A 74 -12.36 -10.93 20.10
CA TRP A 74 -11.42 -11.77 19.33
C TRP A 74 -12.15 -12.63 18.28
N TYR A 75 -12.90 -12.01 17.37
CA TYR A 75 -13.70 -12.68 16.34
C TYR A 75 -12.88 -13.02 15.08
N PRO A 76 -13.32 -13.94 14.19
CA PRO A 76 -12.48 -14.50 13.14
C PRO A 76 -11.81 -13.49 12.19
N LEU A 77 -12.48 -12.38 11.83
CA LEU A 77 -11.89 -11.35 10.98
C LEU A 77 -10.82 -10.53 11.72
N PHE A 78 -11.01 -10.26 13.02
CA PHE A 78 -9.96 -9.68 13.85
C PHE A 78 -8.72 -10.58 13.85
N GLN A 79 -8.93 -11.89 14.03
CA GLN A 79 -7.84 -12.86 14.06
C GLN A 79 -7.08 -12.91 12.73
N SER A 80 -7.79 -12.92 11.60
CA SER A 80 -7.16 -12.97 10.28
C SER A 80 -6.40 -11.68 9.96
N THR A 81 -6.97 -10.51 10.26
CA THR A 81 -6.30 -9.22 10.08
C THR A 81 -5.06 -9.07 10.97
N TYR A 82 -5.13 -9.53 12.22
CA TYR A 82 -3.98 -9.62 13.12
C TYR A 82 -2.88 -10.53 12.59
N ILE A 83 -3.22 -11.75 12.18
CA ILE A 83 -2.24 -12.70 11.62
C ILE A 83 -1.62 -12.14 10.34
N ASN A 84 -2.42 -11.53 9.45
CA ASN A 84 -1.91 -10.94 8.21
C ASN A 84 -0.93 -9.80 8.48
N ARG A 85 -1.24 -8.93 9.46
CA ARG A 85 -0.32 -7.86 9.86
C ARG A 85 0.95 -8.43 10.48
N ALA A 86 0.84 -9.42 11.37
CA ALA A 86 1.97 -10.09 11.98
C ALA A 86 2.89 -10.76 10.95
N VAL A 87 2.32 -11.45 9.96
CA VAL A 87 3.06 -12.07 8.85
C VAL A 87 3.78 -11.00 8.02
N THR A 88 3.12 -9.87 7.77
CA THR A 88 3.73 -8.75 7.03
C THR A 88 4.94 -8.20 7.77
N VAL A 89 4.81 -7.89 9.06
CA VAL A 89 5.91 -7.38 9.89
C VAL A 89 7.04 -8.41 10.00
N HIS A 90 6.70 -9.65 10.36
CA HIS A 90 7.67 -10.74 10.49
C HIS A 90 8.47 -10.98 9.20
N ASN A 91 7.81 -11.02 8.03
CA ASN A 91 8.50 -11.27 6.77
C ASN A 91 9.40 -10.09 6.35
N ASN A 92 9.04 -8.86 6.71
CA ASN A 92 9.90 -7.70 6.46
C ASN A 92 11.09 -7.62 7.43
N LEU A 93 10.92 -8.08 8.68
CA LEU A 93 12.00 -8.13 9.66
C LEU A 93 12.99 -9.26 9.38
N LYS A 94 12.51 -10.39 8.86
CA LYS A 94 13.36 -11.55 8.55
C LYS A 94 14.19 -11.27 7.28
N PRO A 95 15.54 -11.16 7.37
CA PRO A 95 16.40 -10.90 6.20
C PRO A 95 16.40 -12.04 5.19
N ASP A 96 16.24 -13.28 5.69
CA ASP A 96 16.19 -14.52 4.90
C ASP A 96 14.85 -14.74 4.17
N SER A 97 13.86 -13.85 4.36
CA SER A 97 12.56 -14.01 3.73
C SER A 97 12.62 -13.76 2.22
N TYR A 98 11.53 -14.11 1.52
CA TYR A 98 11.36 -13.77 0.11
C TYR A 98 11.47 -12.25 -0.18
N ILE A 99 11.21 -11.40 0.82
CA ILE A 99 11.29 -9.94 0.66
C ILE A 99 12.75 -9.46 0.62
N LYS A 100 13.66 -10.17 1.30
CA LYS A 100 15.10 -9.85 1.39
C LYS A 100 15.39 -8.44 1.91
N ASN A 101 14.55 -7.91 2.80
CA ASN A 101 14.76 -6.60 3.41
C ASN A 101 15.80 -6.70 4.52
N ARG A 102 17.04 -6.29 4.22
CA ARG A 102 18.16 -6.35 5.18
C ARG A 102 18.30 -5.08 6.02
N GLY A 103 17.75 -3.95 5.57
CA GLY A 103 17.94 -2.66 6.21
C GLY A 103 16.99 -2.39 7.37
N LEU A 104 15.77 -2.93 7.33
CA LEU A 104 14.74 -2.62 8.33
C LEU A 104 15.10 -3.09 9.75
N LEU A 105 15.61 -4.32 9.87
CA LEU A 105 16.04 -4.84 11.17
C LEU A 105 17.19 -4.01 11.76
N LYS A 106 18.14 -3.58 10.91
CA LYS A 106 19.23 -2.70 11.33
C LYS A 106 18.71 -1.38 11.88
N ARG A 107 17.78 -0.72 11.16
CA ARG A 107 17.15 0.54 11.61
C ARG A 107 16.40 0.38 12.94
N LEU A 108 15.78 -0.78 13.17
CA LEU A 108 15.09 -1.09 14.43
C LEU A 108 16.08 -1.26 15.59
N LEU A 109 17.15 -2.02 15.38
CA LEU A 109 18.19 -2.24 16.40
C LEU A 109 18.98 -0.97 16.67
N ASP A 110 19.30 -0.17 15.66
CA ASP A 110 19.93 1.14 15.83
C ASP A 110 19.01 2.17 16.54
N LYS A 111 17.78 1.77 16.93
CA LYS A 111 16.75 2.61 17.55
C LYS A 111 16.37 3.85 16.73
N GLN A 112 16.55 3.78 15.41
CA GLN A 112 16.07 4.82 14.48
C GLN A 112 14.55 4.77 14.30
N ILE A 113 13.95 3.60 14.56
CA ILE A 113 12.52 3.34 14.47
C ILE A 113 12.04 2.77 15.81
N ASN A 114 10.90 3.24 16.28
CA ASN A 114 10.24 2.67 17.46
C ASN A 114 9.50 1.36 17.08
N GLU A 115 9.49 0.38 17.98
CA GLU A 115 8.78 -0.89 17.80
C GLU A 115 7.29 -0.67 17.47
N PHE A 116 6.65 0.31 18.12
CA PHE A 116 5.26 0.63 17.86
C PHE A 116 5.08 1.26 16.48
N GLU A 117 5.91 2.23 16.11
CA GLU A 117 5.83 2.93 14.82
C GLU A 117 6.01 1.98 13.64
N LEU A 118 6.94 1.03 13.74
CA LEU A 118 7.14 -0.02 12.76
C LEU A 118 5.83 -0.78 12.46
N CYS A 119 5.02 -1.03 13.50
CA CYS A 119 3.76 -1.73 13.36
C CYS A 119 2.68 -0.92 12.65
N TYR A 120 2.88 0.39 12.44
CA TYR A 120 1.98 1.28 11.69
C TYR A 120 2.46 1.58 10.27
N PHE A 121 3.70 1.23 9.92
CA PHE A 121 4.27 1.54 8.62
C PHE A 121 3.53 0.95 7.43
N GLY A 122 3.46 1.75 6.36
CA GLY A 122 3.05 1.30 5.04
C GLY A 122 4.13 0.49 4.33
N PRO A 123 3.83 -0.08 3.15
CA PRO A 123 4.84 -0.75 2.32
C PRO A 123 6.01 0.16 1.95
N GLU A 124 5.73 1.45 1.76
CA GLU A 124 6.70 2.48 1.39
C GLU A 124 7.73 2.74 2.49
N ASP A 125 7.31 2.81 3.75
CA ASP A 125 8.21 3.05 4.88
C ASP A 125 8.99 1.79 5.30
N MET A 126 8.36 0.62 5.17
CA MET A 126 8.98 -0.66 5.53
C MET A 126 10.12 -1.03 4.58
N PHE A 127 9.95 -0.82 3.26
CA PHE A 127 11.00 -1.10 2.29
C PHE A 127 11.04 -0.05 1.15
N PRO A 128 11.61 1.14 1.43
CA PRO A 128 11.61 2.26 0.49
C PRO A 128 12.30 1.95 -0.85
N GLU A 129 13.43 1.24 -0.82
CA GLU A 129 14.21 0.93 -2.02
C GLU A 129 13.39 0.13 -3.04
N ARG A 130 12.79 -0.97 -2.59
CA ARG A 130 11.94 -1.83 -3.42
C ARG A 130 10.68 -1.10 -3.86
N TYR A 131 10.06 -0.33 -2.97
CA TYR A 131 8.86 0.43 -3.31
C TYR A 131 9.13 1.47 -4.40
N ASN A 132 10.22 2.24 -4.26
CA ASN A 132 10.64 3.23 -5.24
C ASN A 132 10.97 2.60 -6.61
N GLU A 133 11.60 1.41 -6.61
CA GLU A 133 11.84 0.67 -7.85
C GLU A 133 10.52 0.26 -8.54
N ILE A 134 9.56 -0.24 -7.77
CA ILE A 134 8.23 -0.61 -8.27
C ILE A 134 7.52 0.64 -8.82
N GLN A 135 7.54 1.76 -8.09
CA GLN A 135 6.96 3.02 -8.52
C GLN A 135 7.56 3.51 -9.83
N ARG A 136 8.89 3.50 -9.97
CA ARG A 136 9.57 3.86 -11.23
C ARG A 136 9.11 2.97 -12.39
N LYS A 137 9.10 1.64 -12.19
CA LYS A 137 8.62 0.71 -13.22
C LYS A 137 7.16 0.94 -13.62
N HIS A 138 6.30 1.32 -12.67
CA HIS A 138 4.91 1.66 -12.97
C HIS A 138 4.80 2.98 -13.75
N LEU A 139 5.55 4.00 -13.36
CA LEU A 139 5.60 5.28 -14.09
C LEU A 139 6.12 5.09 -15.51
N ASP A 140 7.18 4.31 -15.69
CA ASP A 140 7.75 4.02 -17.01
C ASP A 140 6.74 3.29 -17.90
N LYS A 141 6.04 2.27 -17.38
CA LYS A 141 5.00 1.54 -18.13
C LYS A 141 3.78 2.40 -18.43
N ASN A 142 3.34 3.22 -17.48
CA ASN A 142 2.17 4.07 -17.63
C ASN A 142 2.45 5.35 -18.43
N SER A 143 3.73 5.70 -18.66
CA SER A 143 4.10 6.80 -19.55
C SER A 143 3.61 6.58 -21.00
N GLY A 144 3.43 5.32 -21.42
CA GLY A 144 2.79 4.95 -22.69
C GLY A 144 1.26 4.97 -22.67
N PHE A 145 0.64 5.05 -21.48
CA PHE A 145 -0.80 5.19 -21.28
C PHE A 145 -1.18 6.66 -21.04
N LYS A 146 -0.47 7.60 -21.67
CA LYS A 146 -1.05 8.92 -21.88
C LYS A 146 -2.27 8.69 -22.78
N PRO A 147 -3.47 9.22 -22.43
CA PRO A 147 -4.56 9.23 -23.38
C PRO A 147 -3.99 9.85 -24.65
N LYS A 148 -3.98 9.07 -25.75
CA LYS A 148 -3.62 9.64 -27.05
C LYS A 148 -4.52 10.87 -27.19
N PRO A 149 -3.97 12.09 -27.39
CA PRO A 149 -4.83 13.21 -27.72
C PRO A 149 -5.72 12.73 -28.86
N ILE A 150 -7.03 12.86 -28.68
CA ILE A 150 -8.03 12.49 -29.68
C ILE A 150 -7.54 13.13 -30.97
N MET A 151 -7.10 12.28 -31.90
CA MET A 151 -6.32 12.60 -33.10
C MET A 151 -6.55 14.04 -33.58
N ASP A 152 -5.58 14.93 -33.33
CA ASP A 152 -5.61 16.33 -33.76
C ASP A 152 -5.35 16.50 -35.28
N ASP A 153 -5.12 15.39 -35.99
CA ASP A 153 -4.57 15.33 -37.34
C ASP A 153 -5.52 14.82 -38.43
N SER A 154 -6.72 14.33 -38.11
CA SER A 154 -7.74 14.05 -39.14
C SER A 154 -8.81 15.13 -39.13
N ASP A 155 -8.87 15.92 -40.21
CA ASP A 155 -10.00 16.79 -40.49
C ASP A 155 -11.31 15.97 -40.46
N GLY A 156 -12.30 16.48 -39.72
CA GLY A 156 -13.62 15.88 -39.62
C GLY A 156 -14.46 16.13 -40.88
N MET A 157 -15.56 15.39 -41.04
CA MET A 157 -16.43 15.49 -42.22
C MET A 157 -17.17 16.82 -42.35
N PHE A 158 -17.23 17.64 -41.30
CA PHE A 158 -18.03 18.85 -41.27
C PHE A 158 -17.19 20.11 -41.08
N ARG A 159 -17.56 21.18 -41.77
CA ARG A 159 -16.93 22.50 -41.60
C ARG A 159 -17.65 23.29 -40.51
N CYS A 160 -16.91 23.85 -39.56
CA CYS A 160 -17.50 24.71 -38.52
C CYS A 160 -17.98 26.04 -39.09
N GLY A 161 -19.21 26.47 -38.77
CA GLY A 161 -19.74 27.76 -39.20
C GLY A 161 -19.05 29.00 -38.57
N LYS A 162 -18.48 28.86 -37.36
CA LYS A 162 -17.82 29.97 -36.64
C LYS A 162 -16.36 30.16 -37.06
N CYS A 163 -15.52 29.14 -36.83
CA CYS A 163 -14.08 29.21 -37.11
C CYS A 163 -13.68 28.67 -38.50
N LYS A 164 -14.63 28.15 -39.28
CA LYS A 164 -14.42 27.66 -40.66
C LYS A 164 -13.42 26.52 -40.84
N THR A 165 -12.96 25.88 -39.75
CA THR A 165 -12.08 24.71 -39.75
C THR A 165 -12.86 23.40 -39.90
N TYR A 166 -12.21 22.35 -40.42
CA TYR A 166 -12.78 21.00 -40.51
C TYR A 166 -12.51 20.13 -39.28
N LYS A 167 -11.71 20.61 -38.31
CA LYS A 167 -11.50 19.99 -36.99
C LYS A 167 -12.80 19.84 -36.19
N THR A 168 -13.55 18.79 -36.48
CA THR A 168 -14.87 18.48 -35.92
C THR A 168 -14.97 17.01 -35.58
N SER A 169 -15.68 16.69 -34.49
CA SER A 169 -16.04 15.35 -34.08
C SER A 169 -17.56 15.22 -34.17
N TYR A 170 -18.06 14.11 -34.69
CA TYR A 170 -19.49 13.84 -34.75
C TYR A 170 -19.83 12.48 -34.14
N HIS A 171 -21.05 12.38 -33.60
CA HIS A 171 -21.65 11.13 -33.23
C HIS A 171 -23.13 11.17 -33.60
N GLN A 172 -23.68 10.01 -33.93
CA GLN A 172 -25.08 9.86 -34.30
C GLN A 172 -25.84 9.24 -33.13
N LEU A 173 -26.98 9.82 -32.80
CA LEU A 173 -27.86 9.32 -31.76
C LEU A 173 -29.29 9.34 -32.27
N GLN A 174 -29.98 8.21 -32.12
CA GLN A 174 -31.40 8.12 -32.45
C GLN A 174 -32.20 8.91 -31.41
N THR A 175 -32.66 10.11 -31.77
CA THR A 175 -33.49 10.94 -30.88
C THR A 175 -34.98 10.96 -31.27
N ARG A 176 -35.33 10.27 -32.35
CA ARG A 176 -36.68 10.22 -32.94
C ARG A 176 -37.13 8.77 -33.20
N ARG A 177 -38.35 8.61 -33.72
CA ARG A 177 -38.94 7.28 -34.01
C ARG A 177 -38.06 6.48 -34.97
N ALA A 178 -38.21 5.16 -34.95
CA ALA A 178 -37.39 4.25 -35.75
C ALA A 178 -37.51 4.46 -37.27
N ASP A 179 -38.60 5.06 -37.73
CA ASP A 179 -38.83 5.38 -39.15
C ASP A 179 -38.06 6.64 -39.61
N GLU A 180 -37.48 7.40 -38.68
CA GLU A 180 -36.71 8.60 -38.96
C GLU A 180 -35.20 8.34 -38.83
N PRO A 181 -34.36 8.99 -39.65
CA PRO A 181 -32.91 8.83 -39.58
C PRO A 181 -32.34 9.37 -38.25
N ALA A 182 -31.18 8.84 -37.86
CA ALA A 182 -30.50 9.25 -36.64
C ALA A 182 -30.07 10.72 -36.69
N THR A 183 -30.17 11.42 -35.56
CA THR A 183 -29.70 12.80 -35.44
C THR A 183 -28.18 12.81 -35.31
N THR A 184 -27.51 13.58 -36.17
CA THR A 184 -26.06 13.76 -36.10
C THR A 184 -25.73 14.97 -35.22
N PHE A 185 -24.95 14.75 -34.17
CA PHE A 185 -24.43 15.79 -33.28
C PHE A 185 -22.97 16.06 -33.64
N VAL A 186 -22.65 17.33 -33.96
CA VAL A 186 -21.30 17.74 -34.34
C VAL A 186 -20.75 18.73 -33.32
N THR A 187 -19.51 18.52 -32.90
CA THR A 187 -18.75 19.41 -32.01
C THR A 187 -17.45 19.83 -32.71
N CYS A 188 -17.21 21.13 -32.80
CA CYS A 188 -15.93 21.66 -33.28
C CYS A 188 -14.87 21.55 -32.19
N LEU A 189 -13.74 20.92 -32.49
CA LEU A 189 -12.64 20.74 -31.55
C LEU A 189 -11.79 22.02 -31.37
N ASN A 190 -11.90 22.97 -32.31
CA ASN A 190 -11.17 24.24 -32.26
C ASN A 190 -11.89 25.33 -31.44
N CYS A 191 -13.16 25.62 -31.75
CA CYS A 191 -13.94 26.68 -31.07
C CYS A 191 -15.03 26.16 -30.13
N ASN A 192 -15.10 24.84 -29.91
CA ASN A 192 -16.10 24.16 -29.08
C ASN A 192 -17.57 24.43 -29.48
N ASN A 193 -17.81 24.90 -30.71
CA ASN A 193 -19.15 25.13 -31.23
C ASN A 193 -19.87 23.80 -31.47
N ARG A 194 -21.13 23.70 -31.07
CA ARG A 194 -21.94 22.48 -31.18
C ARG A 194 -23.19 22.75 -32.00
N TRP A 195 -23.55 21.83 -32.89
CA TRP A 195 -24.79 21.87 -33.66
C TRP A 195 -25.27 20.47 -33.97
N LYS A 196 -26.54 20.35 -34.38
CA LYS A 196 -27.17 19.08 -34.74
C LYS A 196 -27.97 19.23 -36.03
N PHE A 197 -28.10 18.13 -36.77
CA PHE A 197 -28.99 18.03 -37.93
C PHE A 197 -29.56 16.62 -38.05
N CYS A 198 -30.73 16.52 -38.69
CA CYS A 198 -31.45 15.29 -39.01
C CYS A 198 -31.47 15.13 -40.53
#